data_AF-A0A7J9BTQ7-F1
#
_entry.id   AF-A0A7J9BTQ7-F1
#
_cell.length_a   1.000
_cell.length_b   1.000
_cell.length_c   1.000
_cell.angle_alpha   90.00
_cell.angle_beta   90.00
_cell.angle_gamma   90.00
#
_symmetry.space_group_name_H-M   'P 1'
#
loop_
_entity.id
_entity.type
_entity.pdbx_description
1 polymer ?
#
loop_
_entity_poly.entity_id
_entity_poly.type
_entity_poly.pdbx_seq_one_letter_code
_entity_poly.pdbx_strand_id
1 'polypeptide(L)'
;MQEEADLIDRDDQQKFLASADFLANHGLPKLISSMQTAATEVLKAKQLRDFFNTAILHETIMQILDMFLSMGSPHHWVDCLMPEDPRLYKLAKTSSDETNPPEFTKFDQLMVETREVLSSAEFSNVVELSLKAVAKALVEEKSFQSGGGNLTNGMPLARLLPRIAQICPTLVEEPSKNQFIQIIQSVPEVGLFFTLLYSNMSAS
;
A
#
# COMPACT_ATOMS: atom_id res chain seq x y z
N MET A 1 -16.21 -38.68 1.76
CA MET A 1 -14.80 -38.78 2.18
C MET A 1 -13.93 -38.30 1.03
N GLN A 2 -13.82 -36.98 0.87
CA GLN A 2 -12.92 -36.34 -0.09
C GLN A 2 -12.71 -34.87 0.36
N GLU A 3 -12.45 -34.64 1.66
CA GLU A 3 -12.21 -33.30 2.23
C GLU A 3 -10.75 -33.11 2.68
N GLU A 4 -9.92 -34.15 2.62
CA GLU A 4 -8.51 -34.08 3.08
C GLU A 4 -7.49 -33.80 1.95
N ALA A 5 -7.92 -33.71 0.68
CA ALA A 5 -7.00 -33.45 -0.44
C ALA A 5 -6.65 -31.96 -0.62
N ASP A 6 -7.45 -31.04 -0.06
CA ASP A 6 -7.29 -29.60 -0.29
C ASP A 6 -6.56 -28.83 0.80
N LEU A 7 -6.18 -29.46 1.91
CA LEU A 7 -5.41 -28.77 2.95
C LEU A 7 -4.03 -28.37 2.43
N ILE A 8 -3.69 -27.08 2.57
CA ILE A 8 -2.34 -26.59 2.36
C ILE A 8 -1.41 -27.32 3.33
N ASP A 9 -0.26 -27.77 2.83
CA ASP A 9 0.77 -28.35 3.68
C ASP A 9 1.35 -27.25 4.61
N ARG A 10 1.78 -27.65 5.81
CA ARG A 10 2.31 -26.73 6.82
C ARG A 10 3.51 -25.92 6.29
N ASP A 11 4.36 -26.54 5.49
CA ASP A 11 5.57 -25.91 4.97
C ASP A 11 5.20 -24.82 3.94
N ASP A 12 4.26 -25.09 3.03
CA ASP A 12 3.71 -24.09 2.10
C ASP A 12 2.94 -22.97 2.81
N GLN A 13 2.18 -23.27 3.86
CA GLN A 13 1.53 -22.26 4.70
C GLN A 13 2.56 -21.33 5.34
N GLN A 14 3.63 -21.88 5.89
CA GLN A 14 4.69 -21.11 6.54
C GLN A 14 5.41 -20.20 5.53
N LYS A 15 5.73 -20.70 4.33
CA LYS A 15 6.30 -19.89 3.25
C LYS A 15 5.37 -18.74 2.86
N PHE A 16 4.08 -19.03 2.73
CA PHE A 16 3.08 -18.03 2.36
C PHE A 16 3.00 -16.92 3.41
N LEU A 17 2.90 -17.26 4.70
CA LEU A 17 2.86 -16.27 5.78
C LEU A 17 4.15 -15.45 5.87
N ALA A 18 5.32 -16.09 5.65
CA ALA A 18 6.60 -15.39 5.62
C ALA A 18 6.71 -14.37 4.47
N SER A 19 5.91 -14.52 3.41
CA SER A 19 5.88 -13.55 2.31
C SER A 19 5.31 -12.18 2.73
N ALA A 20 4.56 -12.11 3.83
CA ALA A 20 4.04 -10.85 4.37
C ALA A 20 5.14 -9.84 4.72
N ASP A 21 6.35 -10.33 5.05
CA ASP A 21 7.50 -9.48 5.35
C ASP A 21 8.20 -8.93 4.10
N PHE A 22 7.72 -9.28 2.88
CA PHE A 22 8.34 -8.86 1.63
C PHE A 22 8.44 -7.33 1.51
N LEU A 23 7.39 -6.60 1.90
CA LEU A 23 7.41 -5.14 1.88
C LEU A 23 8.57 -4.60 2.74
N ALA A 24 8.71 -5.10 3.97
CA ALA A 24 9.72 -4.64 4.91
C ALA A 24 11.15 -5.01 4.45
N ASN A 25 11.32 -6.20 3.88
CA ASN A 25 12.64 -6.74 3.54
C ASN A 25 13.13 -6.37 2.14
N HIS A 26 12.21 -6.14 1.19
CA HIS A 26 12.54 -6.02 -0.24
C HIS A 26 11.77 -4.89 -0.95
N GLY A 27 10.52 -4.67 -0.58
CA GLY A 27 9.63 -3.74 -1.28
C GLY A 27 9.84 -2.27 -0.94
N LEU A 28 10.29 -1.97 0.28
CA LEU A 28 10.39 -0.60 0.81
C LEU A 28 11.27 0.33 -0.05
N PRO A 29 12.46 -0.08 -0.56
CA PRO A 29 13.25 0.77 -1.45
C PRO A 29 12.51 1.15 -2.75
N LYS A 30 11.77 0.21 -3.35
CA LYS A 30 10.97 0.47 -4.56
C LYS A 30 9.81 1.42 -4.26
N LEU A 31 9.13 1.22 -3.13
CA LEU A 31 8.07 2.11 -2.65
C LEU A 31 8.59 3.55 -2.45
N ILE A 32 9.73 3.70 -1.75
CA ILE A 32 10.34 5.01 -1.49
C ILE A 32 10.69 5.71 -2.80
N SER A 33 11.40 5.04 -3.71
CA SER A 33 11.82 5.60 -5.00
C SER A 33 10.61 6.04 -5.84
N SER A 34 9.56 5.23 -5.87
CA SER A 34 8.33 5.53 -6.61
C SER A 34 7.58 6.70 -6.01
N MET A 35 7.44 6.75 -4.68
CA MET A 35 6.80 7.85 -3.97
C MET A 35 7.60 9.16 -4.11
N GLN A 36 8.93 9.10 -4.10
CA GLN A 36 9.80 10.25 -4.36
C GLN A 36 9.62 10.79 -5.78
N THR A 37 9.47 9.91 -6.77
CA THR A 37 9.20 10.29 -8.15
C THR A 37 7.86 11.00 -8.26
N ALA A 38 6.79 10.44 -7.69
CA ALA A 38 5.46 11.06 -7.66
C ALA A 38 5.48 12.42 -6.96
N ALA A 39 6.13 12.51 -5.78
CA ALA A 39 6.26 13.75 -5.04
C ALA A 39 7.05 14.82 -5.83
N THR A 40 8.12 14.43 -6.51
CA THR A 40 8.91 15.34 -7.34
C THR A 40 8.06 15.92 -8.47
N GLU A 41 7.28 15.08 -9.14
CA GLU A 41 6.45 15.48 -10.27
C GLU A 41 5.33 16.44 -9.85
N VAL A 42 4.66 16.18 -8.72
CA VAL A 42 3.60 17.06 -8.19
C VAL A 42 4.18 18.38 -7.65
N LEU A 43 5.35 18.35 -7.02
CA LEU A 43 5.96 19.51 -6.38
C LEU A 43 6.85 20.35 -7.32
N LYS A 44 7.13 19.89 -8.56
CA LYS A 44 8.08 20.55 -9.49
C LYS A 44 7.83 22.03 -9.75
N ALA A 45 6.56 22.45 -9.72
CA ALA A 45 6.15 23.82 -9.97
C ALA A 45 5.98 24.66 -8.69
N LYS A 46 6.09 24.03 -7.51
CA LYS A 46 5.91 24.68 -6.21
C LYS A 46 7.22 25.34 -5.78
N GLN A 47 7.11 26.52 -5.16
CA GLN A 47 8.22 27.27 -4.60
C GLN A 47 8.16 27.24 -3.08
N LEU A 48 9.33 27.34 -2.44
CA LEU A 48 9.44 27.37 -0.97
C LEU A 48 8.65 28.51 -0.30
N ARG A 49 8.36 29.59 -1.04
CA ARG A 49 7.56 30.73 -0.59
C ARG A 49 6.05 30.53 -0.75
N ASP A 50 5.62 29.50 -1.47
CA ASP A 50 4.20 29.25 -1.72
C ASP A 50 3.49 28.93 -0.42
N PHE A 51 2.30 29.49 -0.25
CA PHE A 51 1.51 29.31 0.96
C PHE A 51 0.65 28.06 0.86
N PHE A 52 0.75 27.22 1.89
CA PHE A 52 -0.03 26.01 2.07
C PHE A 52 -0.92 26.17 3.28
N ASN A 53 -2.23 26.02 3.08
CA ASN A 53 -3.19 25.82 4.15
C ASN A 53 -3.63 24.34 4.20
N THR A 54 -4.53 23.99 5.11
CA THR A 54 -4.98 22.60 5.31
C THR A 54 -5.55 22.00 4.02
N ALA A 55 -6.34 22.77 3.26
CA ALA A 55 -6.93 22.30 2.01
C ALA A 55 -5.87 22.04 0.93
N ILE A 56 -4.95 22.98 0.72
CA ILE A 56 -3.87 22.85 -0.27
C ILE A 56 -2.94 21.70 0.10
N LEU A 57 -2.61 21.53 1.38
CA LEU A 57 -1.78 20.41 1.84
C LEU A 57 -2.48 19.06 1.60
N HIS A 58 -3.75 18.94 2.00
CA HIS A 58 -4.53 17.73 1.77
C HIS A 58 -4.62 17.40 0.27
N GLU A 59 -4.96 18.38 -0.56
CA GLU A 59 -5.03 18.21 -2.01
C GLU A 59 -3.68 17.78 -2.60
N THR A 60 -2.59 18.41 -2.15
CA THR A 60 -1.23 18.05 -2.61
C THR A 60 -0.86 16.62 -2.22
N ILE A 61 -1.19 16.19 -1.00
CA ILE A 61 -0.97 14.79 -0.56
C ILE A 61 -1.79 13.84 -1.45
N MET A 62 -3.06 14.13 -1.69
CA MET A 62 -3.90 13.31 -2.56
C MET A 62 -3.38 13.24 -3.99
N GLN A 63 -2.88 14.36 -4.55
CA GLN A 63 -2.25 14.37 -5.88
C GLN A 63 -0.98 13.51 -5.95
N ILE A 64 -0.17 13.51 -4.88
CA ILE A 64 1.03 12.65 -4.80
C ILE A 64 0.61 11.17 -4.75
N LEU A 65 -0.41 10.84 -3.95
CA LEU A 65 -0.92 9.47 -3.83
C LEU A 65 -1.56 8.99 -5.14
N ASP A 66 -2.35 9.82 -5.80
CA ASP A 66 -2.96 9.52 -7.09
C ASP A 66 -1.90 9.29 -8.16
N MET A 67 -0.93 10.21 -8.28
CA MET A 67 0.23 10.04 -9.16
C MET A 67 0.98 8.75 -8.86
N PHE A 68 1.23 8.45 -7.58
CA PHE A 68 1.87 7.21 -7.17
C PHE A 68 1.06 5.98 -7.55
N LEU A 69 -0.27 5.96 -7.41
CA LEU A 69 -1.09 4.78 -7.74
C LEU A 69 -1.27 4.61 -9.26
N SER A 70 -1.25 5.70 -10.03
CA SER A 70 -1.42 5.69 -11.49
C SER A 70 -0.11 5.61 -12.29
N MET A 71 1.05 5.68 -11.63
CA MET A 71 2.35 5.69 -12.32
C MET A 71 2.62 4.37 -13.06
N GLY A 72 3.26 4.42 -14.23
CA GLY A 72 3.68 3.21 -14.94
C GLY A 72 2.51 2.31 -15.36
N SER A 73 2.62 1.00 -15.08
CA SER A 73 1.56 0.05 -15.38
C SER A 73 0.46 0.07 -14.32
N PRO A 74 -0.79 -0.29 -14.68
CA PRO A 74 -1.83 -0.57 -13.70
C PRO A 74 -1.30 -1.51 -12.60
N HIS A 75 -1.55 -1.17 -11.35
CA HIS A 75 -1.16 -1.96 -10.17
C HIS A 75 0.35 -2.14 -9.95
N HIS A 76 1.24 -1.31 -10.53
CA HIS A 76 2.70 -1.40 -10.25
C HIS A 76 3.05 -1.29 -8.76
N TRP A 77 2.19 -0.66 -7.94
CA TRP A 77 2.35 -0.58 -6.50
C TRP A 77 2.27 -1.96 -5.81
N VAL A 78 1.61 -2.95 -6.42
CA VAL A 78 1.55 -4.35 -5.94
C VAL A 78 2.94 -4.98 -5.94
N ASP A 79 3.81 -4.59 -6.87
CA ASP A 79 5.19 -5.09 -6.91
C ASP A 79 6.06 -4.58 -5.75
N CYS A 80 5.55 -3.62 -4.96
CA CYS A 80 6.17 -3.24 -3.69
C CYS A 80 5.75 -4.19 -2.55
N LEU A 81 4.63 -4.91 -2.70
CA LEU A 81 4.06 -5.76 -1.65
C LEU A 81 4.41 -7.22 -1.82
N MET A 82 4.71 -7.66 -3.04
CA MET A 82 5.00 -9.06 -3.31
C MET A 82 5.93 -9.23 -4.53
N PRO A 83 6.68 -10.34 -4.63
CA PRO A 83 7.54 -10.60 -5.78
C PRO A 83 6.74 -10.77 -7.07
N GLU A 84 7.39 -10.54 -8.22
CA GLU A 84 6.80 -10.72 -9.55
C GLU A 84 6.10 -12.07 -9.71
N ASP A 85 5.09 -12.10 -10.58
CA ASP A 85 4.25 -13.27 -10.79
C ASP A 85 5.12 -14.50 -11.17
N PRO A 86 5.10 -15.59 -10.36
CA PRO A 86 5.90 -16.78 -10.61
C PRO A 86 5.55 -17.45 -11.95
N ARG A 87 4.36 -17.19 -12.51
CA ARG A 87 3.96 -17.65 -13.85
C ARG A 87 4.83 -17.04 -14.96
N LEU A 88 5.32 -15.81 -14.79
CA LEU A 88 6.13 -15.12 -15.81
C LEU A 88 7.48 -15.83 -16.05
N TYR A 89 8.11 -16.27 -14.97
CA TYR A 89 9.38 -17.03 -15.03
C TYR A 89 9.17 -18.44 -15.59
N LYS A 90 8.04 -19.08 -15.28
CA LYS A 90 7.71 -20.44 -15.75
C LYS A 90 7.32 -20.45 -17.23
N LEU A 91 6.57 -19.46 -17.73
CA LEU A 91 6.20 -19.33 -19.15
C LEU A 91 7.43 -19.10 -20.05
N ALA A 92 8.40 -18.32 -19.58
CA ALA A 92 9.67 -18.11 -20.27
C ALA A 92 10.53 -19.38 -20.35
N LYS A 93 10.37 -20.32 -19.39
CA LYS A 93 11.11 -21.58 -19.34
C LYS A 93 10.49 -22.67 -20.22
N THR A 94 9.17 -22.68 -20.39
CA THR A 94 8.46 -23.64 -21.26
C THR A 94 8.67 -23.43 -22.76
N SER A 95 9.26 -22.32 -23.20
CA SER A 95 9.66 -22.12 -24.61
C SER A 95 11.00 -22.79 -24.96
N SER A 96 11.70 -23.37 -23.97
CA SER A 96 12.92 -24.13 -24.14
C SER A 96 12.65 -25.58 -23.73
N ASP A 97 12.58 -26.43 -24.75
CA ASP A 97 12.53 -27.90 -24.77
C ASP A 97 13.01 -28.59 -23.47
N GLU A 98 12.11 -28.82 -22.51
CA GLU A 98 12.33 -29.65 -21.32
C GLU A 98 11.03 -30.39 -20.95
N THR A 99 11.10 -31.71 -21.07
CA THR A 99 10.02 -32.67 -20.87
C THR A 99 9.73 -32.86 -19.39
N ASN A 100 9.01 -31.93 -18.75
CA ASN A 100 8.11 -32.11 -17.59
C ASN A 100 7.60 -30.73 -17.14
N PRO A 101 6.27 -30.50 -17.01
CA PRO A 101 5.76 -29.23 -16.52
C PRO A 101 6.27 -28.99 -15.08
N PRO A 102 6.72 -27.76 -14.73
CA PRO A 102 7.14 -27.46 -13.38
C PRO A 102 5.97 -27.63 -12.42
N GLU A 103 6.18 -28.42 -11.37
CA GLU A 103 5.19 -28.68 -10.32
C GLU A 103 4.70 -27.34 -9.75
N PHE A 104 3.38 -27.10 -9.84
CA PHE A 104 2.76 -25.89 -9.35
C PHE A 104 2.34 -26.14 -7.90
N THR A 105 3.09 -25.56 -6.97
CA THR A 105 2.87 -25.77 -5.53
C THR A 105 1.63 -25.03 -5.06
N LYS A 106 1.04 -25.43 -3.93
CA LYS A 106 -0.07 -24.67 -3.31
C LYS A 106 0.40 -23.29 -2.88
N PHE A 107 1.66 -23.15 -2.48
CA PHE A 107 2.29 -21.84 -2.27
C PHE A 107 2.26 -20.96 -3.54
N ASP A 108 2.66 -21.49 -4.70
CA ASP A 108 2.63 -20.74 -5.97
C ASP A 108 1.21 -20.28 -6.32
N GLN A 109 0.21 -21.14 -6.06
CA GLN A 109 -1.20 -20.81 -6.23
C GLN A 109 -1.63 -19.64 -5.33
N LEU A 110 -1.34 -19.71 -4.03
CA LEU A 110 -1.68 -18.65 -3.10
C LEU A 110 -1.01 -17.31 -3.44
N MET A 111 0.23 -17.33 -3.93
CA MET A 111 0.90 -16.12 -4.39
C MET A 111 0.21 -15.50 -5.61
N VAL A 112 -0.29 -16.33 -6.54
CA VAL A 112 -1.07 -15.87 -7.69
C VAL A 112 -2.41 -15.29 -7.25
N GLU A 113 -3.18 -16.01 -6.43
CA GLU A 113 -4.48 -15.55 -5.91
C GLU A 113 -4.34 -14.26 -5.10
N THR A 114 -3.30 -14.16 -4.26
CA THR A 114 -3.01 -12.95 -3.50
C THR A 114 -2.73 -11.77 -4.43
N ARG A 115 -1.99 -11.98 -5.52
CA ARG A 115 -1.74 -10.93 -6.51
C ARG A 115 -3.03 -10.48 -7.20
N GLU A 116 -3.91 -11.41 -7.53
CA GLU A 116 -5.22 -11.12 -8.14
C GLU A 116 -6.11 -10.33 -7.18
N VAL A 117 -6.13 -10.70 -5.91
CA VAL A 117 -6.82 -9.94 -4.86
C VAL A 117 -6.24 -8.53 -4.70
N LEU A 118 -4.92 -8.38 -4.61
CA LEU A 118 -4.28 -7.07 -4.46
C LEU A 118 -4.45 -6.18 -5.70
N SER A 119 -4.59 -6.76 -6.88
CA SER A 119 -4.81 -6.04 -8.15
C SER A 119 -6.30 -5.80 -8.45
N SER A 120 -7.21 -6.31 -7.61
CA SER A 120 -8.65 -6.16 -7.82
C SER A 120 -9.12 -4.70 -7.68
N ALA A 121 -10.24 -4.38 -8.33
CA ALA A 121 -10.86 -3.05 -8.19
C ALA A 121 -11.38 -2.84 -6.76
N GLU A 122 -11.89 -3.91 -6.15
CA GLU A 122 -12.39 -3.94 -4.78
C GLU A 122 -11.29 -3.57 -3.78
N PHE A 123 -10.12 -4.21 -3.88
CA PHE A 123 -9.01 -3.89 -3.00
C PHE A 123 -8.40 -2.52 -3.30
N SER A 124 -8.32 -2.12 -4.59
CA SER A 124 -7.85 -0.79 -4.98
C SER A 124 -8.72 0.32 -4.36
N ASN A 125 -10.04 0.14 -4.35
CA ASN A 125 -10.98 1.05 -3.69
C ASN A 125 -10.77 1.10 -2.16
N VAL A 126 -10.52 -0.04 -1.51
CA VAL A 126 -10.18 -0.09 -0.08
C VAL A 126 -8.91 0.71 0.21
N VAL A 127 -7.86 0.55 -0.61
CA VAL A 127 -6.61 1.30 -0.49
C VAL A 127 -6.86 2.81 -0.64
N GLU A 128 -7.61 3.22 -1.66
CA GLU A 128 -7.93 4.63 -1.91
C GLU A 128 -8.67 5.27 -0.72
N LEU A 129 -9.72 4.62 -0.21
CA LEU A 129 -10.51 5.13 0.91
C LEU A 129 -9.71 5.18 2.21
N SER A 130 -8.87 4.17 2.45
CA SER A 130 -7.97 4.12 3.60
C SER A 130 -6.94 5.25 3.57
N LEU A 131 -6.30 5.46 2.41
CA LEU A 131 -5.33 6.54 2.22
C LEU A 131 -5.98 7.92 2.38
N LYS A 132 -7.19 8.10 1.85
CA LYS A 132 -7.96 9.34 2.00
C LYS A 132 -8.30 9.63 3.46
N ALA A 133 -8.71 8.62 4.22
CA ALA A 133 -9.01 8.75 5.65
C ALA A 133 -7.75 9.14 6.45
N VAL A 134 -6.62 8.51 6.17
CA VAL A 134 -5.32 8.82 6.79
C VAL A 134 -4.83 10.23 6.41
N ALA A 135 -4.89 10.59 5.13
CA ALA A 135 -4.48 11.91 4.65
C ALA A 135 -5.29 13.04 5.31
N LYS A 136 -6.61 12.83 5.48
CA LYS A 136 -7.48 13.76 6.22
C LYS A 136 -7.03 13.91 7.67
N ALA A 137 -6.83 12.81 8.39
CA ALA A 137 -6.40 12.86 9.79
C ALA A 137 -5.00 13.48 9.94
N LEU A 138 -4.10 13.22 8.98
CA LEU A 138 -2.75 13.76 8.98
C LEU A 138 -2.75 15.29 8.95
N VAL A 139 -3.52 15.92 8.06
CA VAL A 139 -3.56 17.39 7.95
C VAL A 139 -4.26 18.08 9.12
N GLU A 140 -5.04 17.33 9.89
CA GLU A 140 -5.71 17.78 11.11
C GLU A 140 -4.78 17.66 12.34
N GLU A 141 -3.59 17.06 12.19
CA GLU A 141 -2.72 16.75 13.32
C GLU A 141 -2.23 18.00 14.08
N LYS A 142 -2.22 17.90 15.40
CA LYS A 142 -1.90 19.01 16.32
C LYS A 142 -0.50 19.58 16.09
N SER A 143 0.43 18.79 15.57
CA SER A 143 1.77 19.22 15.18
C SER A 143 1.75 20.34 14.13
N PHE A 144 0.72 20.43 13.30
CA PHE A 144 0.52 21.55 12.36
C PHE A 144 -0.04 22.82 13.01
N GLN A 145 -0.45 22.75 14.28
CA GLN A 145 -1.07 23.86 15.03
C GLN A 145 -0.10 24.52 16.04
N SER A 146 1.07 23.92 16.29
CA SER A 146 2.06 24.41 17.26
C SER A 146 3.07 25.41 16.67
N GLY A 147 3.47 26.43 17.43
CA GLY A 147 4.57 27.34 17.07
C GLY A 147 4.22 28.50 16.13
N GLY A 148 3.32 29.40 16.57
CA GLY A 148 3.14 30.75 16.01
C GLY A 148 2.53 30.82 14.60
N GLY A 149 1.94 29.74 14.10
CA GLY A 149 1.25 29.71 12.82
C GLY A 149 0.33 28.51 12.75
N ASN A 150 -0.96 28.77 12.53
CA ASN A 150 -1.98 27.76 12.30
C ASN A 150 -2.06 27.47 10.80
N LEU A 151 -2.05 26.19 10.41
CA LEU A 151 -2.21 25.77 9.01
C LEU A 151 -3.55 26.28 8.43
N THR A 152 -4.54 26.61 9.25
CA THR A 152 -5.79 27.27 8.79
C THR A 152 -5.53 28.60 8.07
N ASN A 153 -4.55 29.38 8.51
CA ASN A 153 -4.25 30.69 7.94
C ASN A 153 -3.20 30.62 6.82
N GLY A 154 -2.69 29.42 6.56
CA GLY A 154 -1.64 29.17 5.59
C GLY A 154 -0.24 29.47 6.13
N MET A 155 0.76 28.73 5.65
CA MET A 155 2.16 28.99 5.91
C MET A 155 3.03 28.69 4.68
N PRO A 156 4.19 29.35 4.53
CA PRO A 156 5.12 29.04 3.44
C PRO A 156 5.58 27.59 3.48
N LEU A 157 5.72 26.95 2.32
CA LEU A 157 6.19 25.56 2.18
C LEU A 157 7.53 25.34 2.91
N ALA A 158 8.45 26.30 2.87
CA ALA A 158 9.72 26.24 3.60
C ALA A 158 9.56 26.01 5.11
N ARG A 159 8.50 26.57 5.71
CA ARG A 159 8.19 26.39 7.13
C ARG A 159 7.34 25.13 7.38
N LEU A 160 6.63 24.65 6.37
CA LEU A 160 5.79 23.46 6.45
C LEU A 160 6.61 22.17 6.42
N LEU A 161 7.65 22.09 5.57
CA LEU A 161 8.48 20.89 5.42
C LEU A 161 9.06 20.37 6.76
N PRO A 162 9.64 21.21 7.64
CA PRO A 162 10.10 20.74 8.95
C PRO A 162 8.97 20.20 9.84
N ARG A 163 7.74 20.74 9.73
CA ARG A 163 6.59 20.25 10.50
C ARG A 163 6.13 18.88 10.00
N ILE A 164 6.13 18.66 8.69
CA ILE A 164 5.85 17.34 8.11
C ILE A 164 6.87 16.31 8.64
N ALA A 165 8.16 16.67 8.65
CA ALA A 165 9.20 15.78 9.17
C ALA A 165 9.02 15.42 10.66
N GLN A 166 8.46 16.33 11.47
CA GLN A 166 8.16 16.08 12.88
C GLN A 166 6.99 15.11 13.11
N ILE A 167 6.13 14.91 12.10
CA ILE A 167 4.98 14.00 12.19
C ILE A 167 5.36 12.58 11.75
N CYS A 168 6.39 12.40 10.92
CA CYS A 168 6.81 11.08 10.45
C CYS A 168 6.95 10.02 11.56
N PRO A 169 7.48 10.31 12.77
CA PRO A 169 7.53 9.33 13.84
C PRO A 169 6.16 8.82 14.31
N THR A 170 5.12 9.66 14.30
CA THR A 170 3.77 9.25 14.75
C THR A 170 3.08 8.31 13.75
N LEU A 171 3.49 8.35 12.48
CA LEU A 171 3.04 7.42 11.44
C LEU A 171 3.54 5.99 11.68
N VAL A 172 4.65 5.82 12.39
CA VAL A 172 5.35 4.53 12.57
C VAL A 172 5.36 4.08 14.04
N GLU A 173 4.46 4.62 14.86
CA GLU A 173 4.27 4.17 16.25
C GLU A 173 3.80 2.71 16.33
N GLU A 174 3.99 2.11 17.51
CA GLU A 174 3.50 0.76 17.80
C GLU A 174 2.00 0.62 17.42
N PRO A 175 1.58 -0.50 16.81
CA PRO A 175 0.22 -0.64 16.28
C PRO A 175 -0.90 -0.34 17.27
N SER A 176 -0.70 -0.61 18.56
CA SER A 176 -1.68 -0.35 19.63
C SER A 176 -1.86 1.14 19.95
N LYS A 177 -0.88 1.99 19.62
CA LYS A 177 -0.87 3.44 19.87
C LYS A 177 -1.05 4.26 18.59
N ASN A 178 -0.84 3.64 17.44
CA ASN A 178 -0.90 4.30 16.16
C ASN A 178 -2.35 4.62 15.74
N GLN A 179 -2.74 5.87 15.89
CA GLN A 179 -4.08 6.35 15.51
C GLN A 179 -4.40 6.13 14.02
N PHE A 180 -3.39 6.16 13.14
CA PHE A 180 -3.60 6.00 11.70
C PHE A 180 -3.98 4.56 11.35
N ILE A 181 -3.42 3.57 12.05
CA ILE A 181 -3.86 2.16 11.93
C ILE A 181 -5.31 2.01 12.39
N GLN A 182 -5.69 2.65 13.51
CA GLN A 182 -7.08 2.62 14.00
C GLN A 182 -8.04 3.28 13.01
N ILE A 183 -7.64 4.38 12.37
CA ILE A 183 -8.42 5.04 11.32
C ILE A 183 -8.66 4.09 10.15
N ILE A 184 -7.62 3.42 9.64
CA ILE A 184 -7.75 2.43 8.56
C ILE A 184 -8.73 1.32 8.98
N GLN A 185 -8.58 0.76 10.18
CA GLN A 185 -9.47 -0.30 10.69
C GLN A 185 -10.93 0.15 10.83
N SER A 186 -11.18 1.45 11.02
CA SER A 186 -12.52 2.01 11.14
C SER A 186 -13.21 2.29 9.80
N VAL A 187 -12.50 2.21 8.67
CA VAL A 187 -13.07 2.37 7.33
C VAL A 187 -14.01 1.19 7.04
N PRO A 188 -15.32 1.41 6.82
CA PRO A 188 -16.30 0.33 6.65
C PRO A 188 -15.94 -0.65 5.53
N GLU A 189 -15.37 -0.13 4.44
CA GLU A 189 -14.98 -0.91 3.27
C GLU A 189 -13.86 -1.91 3.58
N VAL A 190 -12.99 -1.61 4.54
CA VAL A 190 -11.96 -2.55 5.00
C VAL A 190 -12.61 -3.78 5.62
N GLY A 191 -13.55 -3.59 6.55
CA GLY A 191 -14.26 -4.70 7.20
C GLY A 191 -15.14 -5.50 6.23
N LEU A 192 -15.85 -4.80 5.34
CA LEU A 192 -16.68 -5.43 4.31
C LEU A 192 -15.84 -6.28 3.35
N PHE A 193 -14.71 -5.75 2.88
CA PHE A 193 -13.80 -6.46 1.98
C PHE A 193 -13.31 -7.77 2.60
N PHE A 194 -12.79 -7.74 3.82
CA PHE A 194 -12.33 -8.96 4.49
C PHE A 194 -13.47 -9.96 4.73
N THR A 195 -14.66 -9.48 5.09
CA THR A 195 -15.84 -10.35 5.27
C THR A 195 -16.17 -11.10 3.97
N LEU A 196 -16.18 -10.41 2.84
CA LEU A 196 -16.45 -11.00 1.53
C LEU A 196 -15.32 -11.97 1.11
N LEU A 197 -14.06 -11.57 1.31
CA LEU A 197 -12.90 -12.39 0.99
C LEU A 197 -12.96 -13.74 1.72
N TYR A 198 -13.19 -13.74 3.04
CA TYR A 198 -13.27 -14.96 3.83
C TYR A 198 -14.53 -15.78 3.56
N SER A 199 -15.66 -15.13 3.22
CA SER A 199 -16.88 -15.86 2.84
C SER A 199 -16.69 -16.63 1.53
N ASN A 200 -16.02 -16.01 0.55
CA ASN A 200 -15.72 -16.65 -0.74
C ASN A 200 -14.69 -17.78 -0.61
N MET A 201 -13.71 -17.66 0.30
CA MET A 201 -12.75 -18.74 0.58
C MET A 201 -13.41 -19.96 1.24
N SER A 202 -14.55 -19.80 1.92
CA SER A 202 -15.29 -20.91 2.54
C SER A 202 -16.27 -21.63 1.61
N ALA A 203 -16.47 -21.11 0.39
CA ALA A 203 -17.43 -21.62 -0.59
C ALA A 203 -16.77 -22.39 -1.76
N SER A 204 -15.43 -22.41 -1.82
CA SER A 204 -14.61 -23.20 -2.74
C SER A 204 -14.08 -24.45 -2.04
#